data_AF-A0A846AZM6-F1
#
_entry.id   AF-A0A846AZM6-F1
#
_cell.length_a   1.000
_cell.length_b   1.000
_cell.length_c   1.000
_cell.angle_alpha   90.00
_cell.angle_beta   90.00
_cell.angle_gamma   90.00
#
_symmetry.space_group_name_H-M   'P 1'
#
loop_
_entity.id
_entity.type
_entity.pdbx_description
1 polymer ?
#
loop_
_entity_poly.entity_id
_entity_poly.type
_entity_poly.pdbx_seq_one_letter_code
_entity_poly.pdbx_strand_id
1 'polypeptide(L)'
;MTLKRLKSLADSNAVDSRKRTRLLTWVIVLCEVGLALVILSKYYQHLNSRKLSAHSEEFRLAVNKAMSAAELTQLAQSSQDWDQVATNWQGAIELMNAVPVASSKYQLAQDKVNEYQRNLEYAQGNVEKKSPVKSESTNYWTLGSRWEEVTRIQGMPSQLIPSKSLCQEVAYYENSKVEIKNGIVIDYDNRENNLKVAVNNSVKTGLVGNSNYWTVGSKRADVLSIQGTP
;
A
#
# COMPACT_ATOMS: atom_id res chain seq x y z
N MET A 1 54.84 76.49 -21.95
CA MET A 1 54.47 75.35 -21.09
C MET A 1 55.35 74.17 -21.49
N THR A 2 56.24 73.68 -20.60
CA THR A 2 57.30 72.73 -21.00
C THR A 2 56.76 71.31 -21.14
N LEU A 3 57.27 70.56 -22.14
CA LEU A 3 56.89 69.17 -22.44
C LEU A 3 56.88 68.24 -21.21
N LYS A 4 57.74 68.50 -20.22
CA LYS A 4 57.80 67.77 -18.94
C LYS A 4 56.50 67.90 -18.11
N ARG A 5 55.85 69.07 -18.10
CA ARG A 5 54.59 69.27 -17.37
C ARG A 5 53.43 68.53 -18.02
N LEU A 6 53.36 68.50 -19.35
CA LEU A 6 52.28 67.79 -20.07
C LEU A 6 52.39 66.27 -19.87
N LYS A 7 53.61 65.71 -19.91
CA LYS A 7 53.82 64.28 -19.63
C LYS A 7 53.43 63.91 -18.19
N SER A 8 53.82 64.74 -17.21
CA SER A 8 53.45 64.52 -15.80
C SER A 8 51.92 64.56 -15.55
N LEU A 9 51.20 65.44 -16.25
CA LEU A 9 49.74 65.52 -16.16
C LEU A 9 49.06 64.29 -16.81
N ALA A 10 49.56 63.86 -17.97
CA ALA A 10 49.06 62.65 -18.65
C ALA A 10 49.29 61.38 -17.80
N ASP A 11 50.47 61.24 -17.19
CA ASP A 11 50.80 60.11 -16.32
C ASP A 11 49.93 60.09 -15.05
N SER A 12 49.66 61.25 -14.44
CA SER A 12 48.77 61.38 -13.27
C SER A 12 47.33 60.96 -13.61
N ASN A 13 46.79 61.44 -14.73
CA ASN A 13 45.44 61.11 -15.18
C ASN A 13 45.31 59.62 -15.53
N ALA A 14 46.34 59.01 -16.13
CA ALA A 14 46.36 57.57 -16.44
C ALA A 14 46.46 56.69 -15.18
N VAL A 15 47.11 57.17 -14.11
CA VAL A 15 47.13 56.48 -12.81
C VAL A 15 45.77 56.57 -12.12
N ASP A 16 45.11 57.73 -12.12
CA ASP A 16 43.78 57.90 -11.52
C ASP A 16 42.71 57.07 -12.25
N SER A 17 42.75 57.07 -13.59
CA SER A 17 41.87 56.23 -14.43
C SER A 17 42.01 54.75 -14.08
N ARG A 18 43.24 54.21 -14.01
CA ARG A 18 43.49 52.81 -13.64
C ARG A 18 43.02 52.47 -12.24
N LYS A 19 43.16 53.38 -11.27
CA LYS A 19 42.64 53.19 -9.90
C LYS A 19 41.11 53.12 -9.89
N ARG A 20 40.44 54.01 -10.61
CA ARG A 20 38.97 54.01 -10.75
C ARG A 20 38.47 52.74 -11.45
N THR A 21 39.11 52.30 -12.52
CA THR A 21 38.75 51.06 -13.22
C THR A 21 38.95 49.83 -12.32
N ARG A 22 40.02 49.79 -11.51
CA ARG A 22 40.26 48.74 -10.51
C ARG A 22 39.21 48.77 -9.41
N LEU A 23 38.85 49.94 -8.89
CA LEU A 23 37.78 50.10 -7.91
C LEU A 23 36.43 49.62 -8.47
N LEU A 24 36.06 50.02 -9.68
CA LEU A 24 34.82 49.60 -10.34
C LEU A 24 34.76 48.08 -10.56
N THR A 25 35.87 47.46 -10.98
CA THR A 25 35.93 46.00 -11.11
C THR A 25 35.79 45.29 -9.77
N TRP A 26 36.41 45.79 -8.70
CA TRP A 26 36.20 45.24 -7.35
C TRP A 26 34.76 45.39 -6.86
N VAL A 27 34.09 46.51 -7.15
CA VAL A 27 32.67 46.72 -6.80
C VAL A 27 31.76 45.75 -7.56
N ILE A 28 31.99 45.55 -8.86
CA ILE A 28 31.20 44.61 -9.68
C ILE A 28 31.37 43.18 -9.16
N VAL A 29 32.60 42.74 -8.89
CA VAL A 29 32.87 41.39 -8.36
C VAL A 29 32.21 41.20 -6.99
N LEU A 30 32.25 42.20 -6.10
CA LEU A 30 31.55 42.14 -4.81
C LEU A 30 30.03 42.03 -4.97
N CYS A 31 29.46 42.69 -5.98
CA CYS A 31 28.03 42.63 -6.27
C CYS A 31 27.61 41.24 -6.79
N GLU A 32 28.37 40.65 -7.71
CA GLU A 32 28.10 39.31 -8.26
C GLU A 32 28.24 38.21 -7.19
N VAL A 33 29.27 38.30 -6.34
CA VAL A 33 29.43 37.38 -5.20
C VAL A 33 28.26 37.54 -4.21
N GLY A 34 27.83 38.77 -3.94
CA GLY A 34 26.66 39.04 -3.11
C GLY A 34 25.37 38.44 -3.67
N LEU A 35 25.11 38.60 -4.98
CA LEU A 35 23.95 38.01 -5.66
C LEU A 35 24.00 36.48 -5.64
N ALA A 36 25.17 35.88 -5.91
CA ALA A 36 25.36 34.43 -5.87
C ALA A 36 25.07 33.85 -4.47
N LEU A 37 25.51 34.53 -3.39
CA LEU A 37 25.23 34.10 -2.02
C LEU A 37 23.74 34.19 -1.67
N VAL A 38 23.03 35.22 -2.15
CA VAL A 38 21.57 35.35 -1.95
C VAL A 38 20.81 34.26 -2.71
N ILE A 39 21.19 33.99 -3.96
CA ILE A 39 20.57 32.92 -4.78
C ILE A 39 20.83 31.56 -4.14
N LEU A 40 22.07 31.28 -3.71
CA LEU A 40 22.44 30.04 -3.03
C LEU A 40 21.69 29.87 -1.71
N SER A 41 21.56 30.94 -0.91
CA SER A 41 20.78 30.94 0.34
C SER A 41 19.29 30.65 0.09
N LYS A 42 18.66 31.33 -0.87
CA LYS A 42 17.26 31.07 -1.26
C LYS A 42 17.07 29.65 -1.79
N TYR A 43 18.03 29.15 -2.58
CA TYR A 43 18.03 27.77 -3.07
C TYR A 43 18.09 26.77 -1.91
N TYR A 44 18.97 26.99 -0.93
CA TYR A 44 19.09 26.17 0.27
C TYR A 44 17.80 26.18 1.11
N GLN A 45 17.19 27.36 1.29
CA GLN A 45 15.90 27.50 1.98
C GLN A 45 14.78 26.73 1.27
N HIS A 46 14.69 26.85 -0.05
CA HIS A 46 13.65 26.17 -0.82
C HIS A 46 13.81 24.64 -0.82
N LEU A 47 15.04 24.13 -0.88
CA LEU A 47 15.32 22.70 -0.69
C LEU A 47 14.90 22.22 0.70
N ASN A 48 15.23 22.98 1.75
CA ASN A 48 14.87 22.63 3.11
C ASN A 48 13.34 22.64 3.32
N SER A 49 12.62 23.60 2.71
CA SER A 49 11.16 23.65 2.75
C SER A 49 10.51 22.47 2.02
N ARG A 50 11.02 22.08 0.84
CA ARG A 50 10.54 20.88 0.12
C ARG A 50 10.80 19.60 0.90
N LYS A 51 11.96 19.52 1.53
CA LYS A 51 12.31 18.39 2.40
C LYS A 51 11.34 18.34 3.58
N LEU A 52 11.12 19.45 4.28
CA LEU A 52 10.18 19.52 5.39
C LEU A 52 8.73 19.20 4.99
N SER A 53 8.29 19.62 3.79
CA SER A 53 6.95 19.26 3.29
C SER A 53 6.85 17.77 3.01
N ALA A 54 7.86 17.15 2.39
CA ALA A 54 7.88 15.70 2.20
C ALA A 54 7.75 14.99 3.57
N HIS A 55 8.51 15.43 4.59
CA HIS A 55 8.47 14.86 5.95
C HIS A 55 7.07 14.87 6.57
N SER A 56 6.30 15.92 6.31
CA SER A 56 4.91 15.98 6.76
C SER A 56 3.97 15.07 5.97
N GLU A 57 4.28 14.80 4.71
CA GLU A 57 3.50 13.92 3.84
C GLU A 57 3.66 12.45 4.21
N GLU A 58 4.88 11.97 4.49
CA GLU A 58 5.06 10.56 4.90
C GLU A 58 4.28 10.25 6.19
N PHE A 59 4.35 11.13 7.19
CA PHE A 59 3.59 11.01 8.42
C PHE A 59 2.07 11.00 8.16
N ARG A 60 1.58 11.92 7.33
CA ARG A 60 0.16 12.03 6.98
C ARG A 60 -0.35 10.76 6.29
N LEU A 61 0.39 10.25 5.30
CA LEU A 61 0.05 9.03 4.58
C LEU A 61 0.04 7.82 5.51
N ALA A 62 0.99 7.75 6.45
CA ALA A 62 1.04 6.69 7.45
C ALA A 62 -0.21 6.67 8.34
N VAL A 63 -0.63 7.83 8.85
CA VAL A 63 -1.85 7.95 9.67
C VAL A 63 -3.09 7.57 8.86
N ASN A 64 -3.19 7.98 7.59
CA ASN A 64 -4.32 7.61 6.73
C ASN A 64 -4.43 6.09 6.53
N LYS A 65 -3.30 5.39 6.31
CA LYS A 65 -3.28 3.93 6.23
C LYS A 65 -3.69 3.27 7.54
N ALA A 66 -3.19 3.77 8.67
CA ALA A 66 -3.56 3.28 9.99
C ALA A 66 -5.06 3.46 10.29
N MET A 67 -5.66 4.60 9.92
CA MET A 67 -7.10 4.81 10.04
C MET A 67 -7.89 3.82 9.19
N SER A 68 -7.50 3.62 7.93
CA SER A 68 -8.13 2.62 7.06
C SER A 68 -8.00 1.21 7.63
N ALA A 69 -6.85 0.84 8.19
CA ALA A 69 -6.66 -0.45 8.84
C ALA A 69 -7.62 -0.63 10.04
N ALA A 70 -7.77 0.41 10.87
CA ALA A 70 -8.67 0.39 12.02
C ALA A 70 -10.15 0.29 11.62
N GLU A 71 -10.56 0.99 10.56
CA GLU A 71 -11.92 0.88 10.00
C GLU A 71 -12.18 -0.52 9.45
N LEU A 72 -11.26 -1.05 8.63
CA LEU A 72 -11.36 -2.40 8.08
C LEU A 72 -11.39 -3.46 9.19
N THR A 73 -10.66 -3.25 10.29
CA THR A 73 -10.65 -4.16 11.45
C THR A 73 -12.06 -4.38 12.02
N GLN A 74 -12.90 -3.34 12.03
CA GLN A 74 -14.28 -3.44 12.55
C GLN A 74 -15.20 -4.20 11.59
N LEU A 75 -14.88 -4.18 10.30
CA LEU A 75 -15.67 -4.78 9.23
C LEU A 75 -15.19 -6.20 8.88
N ALA A 76 -13.98 -6.58 9.28
CA ALA A 76 -13.34 -7.81 8.87
C ALA A 76 -14.03 -9.06 9.43
N GLN A 77 -14.48 -9.94 8.53
CA GLN A 77 -15.17 -11.18 8.89
C GLN A 77 -14.41 -12.43 8.44
N SER A 78 -13.70 -12.32 7.31
CA SER A 78 -12.94 -13.39 6.69
C SER A 78 -11.43 -13.20 6.85
N SER A 79 -10.65 -14.27 6.70
CA SER A 79 -9.18 -14.21 6.68
C SER A 79 -8.64 -13.19 5.68
N GLN A 80 -9.30 -13.02 4.54
CA GLN A 80 -8.87 -12.10 3.52
C GLN A 80 -9.18 -10.64 3.87
N ASP A 81 -10.27 -10.36 4.58
CA ASP A 81 -10.50 -9.03 5.15
C ASP A 81 -9.38 -8.69 6.17
N TRP A 82 -9.02 -9.67 7.00
CA TRP A 82 -7.91 -9.53 7.95
C TRP A 82 -6.55 -9.36 7.27
N ASP A 83 -6.35 -9.92 6.08
CA ASP A 83 -5.14 -9.74 5.28
C ASP A 83 -5.04 -8.31 4.73
N GLN A 84 -6.18 -7.71 4.33
CA GLN A 84 -6.24 -6.30 3.95
C GLN A 84 -5.97 -5.37 5.15
N VAL A 85 -6.47 -5.71 6.33
CA VAL A 85 -6.15 -4.99 7.58
C VAL A 85 -4.64 -5.05 7.84
N ALA A 86 -4.04 -6.24 7.76
CA ALA A 86 -2.60 -6.43 7.96
C ALA A 86 -1.77 -5.63 6.94
N THR A 87 -2.16 -5.65 5.66
CA THR A 87 -1.50 -4.88 4.60
C THR A 87 -1.53 -3.37 4.88
N ASN A 88 -2.64 -2.83 5.39
CA ASN A 88 -2.72 -1.42 5.73
C ASN A 88 -1.85 -1.06 6.94
N TRP A 89 -1.81 -1.91 7.98
CA TRP A 89 -0.90 -1.71 9.12
C TRP A 89 0.56 -1.75 8.70
N GLN A 90 0.95 -2.71 7.87
CA GLN A 90 2.31 -2.82 7.33
C GLN A 90 2.72 -1.55 6.57
N GLY A 91 1.87 -1.07 5.65
CA GLY A 91 2.15 0.16 4.92
C GLY A 91 2.19 1.42 5.82
N ALA A 92 1.40 1.45 6.90
CA ALA A 92 1.47 2.54 7.88
C ALA A 92 2.80 2.54 8.65
N ILE A 93 3.30 1.36 9.03
CA ILE A 93 4.60 1.18 9.70
C ILE A 93 5.74 1.64 8.80
N GLU A 94 5.74 1.22 7.53
CA GLU A 94 6.76 1.60 6.55
C GLU A 94 6.85 3.12 6.39
N LEU A 95 5.70 3.79 6.26
CA LEU A 95 5.66 5.24 6.13
C LEU A 95 6.07 5.96 7.43
N MET A 96 5.71 5.45 8.61
CA MET A 96 6.19 6.01 9.89
C MET A 96 7.71 5.86 10.05
N ASN A 97 8.27 4.73 9.63
CA ASN A 97 9.71 4.49 9.64
C ASN A 97 10.45 5.37 8.63
N ALA A 98 9.81 5.73 7.52
CA ALA A 98 10.36 6.64 6.52
C ALA A 98 10.41 8.11 6.98
N VAL A 99 9.70 8.48 8.06
CA VAL A 99 9.74 9.84 8.62
C VAL A 99 11.17 10.16 9.04
N PRO A 100 11.80 11.22 8.49
CA PRO A 100 13.22 11.46 8.78
C PRO A 100 13.45 12.03 10.18
N VAL A 101 14.61 11.74 10.75
CA VAL A 101 15.05 12.18 12.10
C VAL A 101 15.00 13.70 12.32
N ALA A 102 15.11 14.49 11.25
CA ALA A 102 15.03 15.95 11.30
C ALA A 102 13.58 16.48 11.39
N SER A 103 12.58 15.62 11.19
CA SER A 103 11.17 15.98 11.30
C SER A 103 10.80 16.20 12.76
N SER A 104 10.01 17.25 13.04
CA SER A 104 9.40 17.46 14.35
C SER A 104 8.40 16.36 14.74
N LYS A 105 8.00 15.50 13.78
CA LYS A 105 7.11 14.36 13.99
C LYS A 105 7.84 13.04 14.19
N TYR A 106 9.17 13.01 14.08
CA TYR A 106 9.95 11.78 14.11
C TYR A 106 9.68 10.94 15.35
N GLN A 107 9.80 11.53 16.54
CA GLN A 107 9.63 10.79 17.79
C GLN A 107 8.22 10.18 17.90
N LEU A 108 7.19 10.96 17.59
CA LEU A 108 5.81 10.47 17.56
C LEU A 108 5.60 9.36 16.53
N ALA A 109 6.23 9.46 15.36
CA ALA A 109 6.16 8.42 14.33
C ALA A 109 6.76 7.10 14.83
N GLN A 110 7.94 7.16 15.44
CA GLN A 110 8.62 5.98 16.00
C GLN A 110 7.83 5.37 17.17
N ASP A 111 7.23 6.20 18.03
CA ASP A 111 6.35 5.71 19.10
C ASP A 111 5.13 4.98 18.52
N LYS A 112 4.55 5.50 17.43
CA LYS A 112 3.40 4.89 16.73
C LYS A 112 3.74 3.58 16.02
N VAL A 113 4.96 3.39 15.55
CA VAL A 113 5.41 2.11 14.94
C VAL A 113 5.19 0.95 15.92
N ASN A 114 5.53 1.14 17.20
CA ASN A 114 5.35 0.08 18.21
C ASN A 114 3.88 -0.31 18.40
N GLU A 115 2.96 0.66 18.32
CA GLU A 115 1.52 0.42 18.37
C GLU A 115 1.02 -0.29 17.11
N TYR A 116 1.44 0.18 15.94
CA TYR A 116 1.02 -0.40 14.67
C TYR A 116 1.53 -1.82 14.48
N GLN A 117 2.73 -2.13 15.01
CA GLN A 117 3.29 -3.48 14.98
C GLN A 117 2.41 -4.47 15.76
N ARG A 118 1.92 -4.09 16.95
CA ARG A 118 0.98 -4.92 17.71
C ARG A 118 -0.35 -5.11 16.98
N ASN A 119 -0.84 -4.06 16.31
CA ASN A 119 -2.07 -4.13 15.53
C ASN A 119 -1.91 -5.01 14.28
N LEU A 120 -0.73 -4.98 13.65
CA LEU A 120 -0.37 -5.87 12.55
C LEU A 120 -0.36 -7.33 13.01
N GLU A 121 0.30 -7.64 14.13
CA GLU A 121 0.33 -8.98 14.71
C GLU A 121 -1.08 -9.48 15.05
N TYR A 122 -1.92 -8.61 15.61
CA TYR A 122 -3.32 -8.92 15.86
C TYR A 122 -4.08 -9.24 14.56
N ALA A 123 -3.88 -8.47 13.51
CA ALA A 123 -4.51 -8.72 12.21
C ALA A 123 -4.02 -10.05 11.60
N GLN A 124 -2.71 -10.30 11.60
CA GLN A 124 -2.10 -11.55 11.12
C GLN A 124 -2.62 -12.77 11.88
N GLY A 125 -2.72 -12.69 13.21
CA GLY A 125 -3.31 -13.77 14.00
C GLY A 125 -4.78 -14.04 13.64
N ASN A 126 -5.52 -13.01 13.20
CA ASN A 126 -6.88 -13.21 12.68
C ASN A 126 -6.90 -13.76 11.25
N VAL A 127 -5.91 -13.44 10.41
CA VAL A 127 -5.72 -14.12 9.11
C VAL A 127 -5.60 -15.62 9.32
N GLU A 128 -4.77 -16.06 10.28
CA GLU A 128 -4.59 -17.48 10.61
C GLU A 128 -5.86 -18.11 11.18
N LYS A 129 -6.50 -17.46 12.17
CA LYS A 129 -7.71 -18.00 12.83
C LYS A 129 -8.92 -18.08 11.92
N LYS A 130 -9.08 -17.09 11.03
CA LYS A 130 -10.20 -17.01 10.08
C LYS A 130 -9.86 -17.68 8.75
N SER A 131 -8.66 -18.24 8.61
CA SER A 131 -8.36 -19.09 7.47
C SER A 131 -9.26 -20.31 7.60
N PRO A 132 -10.01 -20.70 6.54
CA PRO A 132 -10.65 -22.00 6.55
C PRO A 132 -9.57 -23.02 6.89
N VAL A 133 -9.86 -23.80 7.94
CA VAL A 133 -8.96 -24.67 8.69
C VAL A 133 -7.83 -25.20 7.82
N LYS A 134 -6.59 -25.08 8.30
CA LYS A 134 -5.44 -25.86 7.83
C LYS A 134 -5.76 -27.35 8.05
N SER A 135 -6.63 -27.90 7.22
CA SER A 135 -7.23 -29.21 7.44
C SER A 135 -6.32 -30.28 6.86
N GLU A 136 -6.09 -31.28 7.69
CA GLU A 136 -5.45 -32.53 7.33
C GLU A 136 -5.96 -33.04 5.99
N SER A 137 -5.06 -33.23 5.02
CA SER A 137 -5.15 -34.16 3.89
C SER A 137 -6.53 -34.43 3.26
N THR A 138 -7.42 -33.44 3.14
CA THR A 138 -8.64 -33.62 2.35
C THR A 138 -8.23 -33.63 0.88
N ASN A 139 -8.67 -34.67 0.16
CA ASN A 139 -8.49 -34.78 -1.29
C ASN A 139 -9.53 -33.95 -2.07
N TYR A 140 -10.34 -33.16 -1.35
CA TYR A 140 -11.48 -32.42 -1.89
C TYR A 140 -11.58 -31.03 -1.26
N TRP A 141 -11.89 -30.02 -2.07
CA TRP A 141 -12.17 -28.64 -1.64
C TRP A 141 -13.69 -28.38 -1.59
N THR A 142 -14.13 -27.28 -0.98
CA THR A 142 -15.56 -26.93 -0.87
C THR A 142 -15.80 -25.43 -1.15
N LEU A 143 -17.07 -25.02 -1.19
CA LEU A 143 -17.43 -23.60 -1.22
C LEU A 143 -16.88 -22.90 0.02
N GLY A 144 -16.23 -21.75 -0.17
CA GLY A 144 -15.50 -21.05 0.88
C GLY A 144 -14.05 -21.49 1.09
N SER A 145 -13.58 -22.53 0.40
CA SER A 145 -12.14 -22.87 0.37
C SER A 145 -11.32 -21.74 -0.24
N ARG A 146 -10.06 -21.62 0.20
CA ARG A 146 -9.11 -20.69 -0.41
C ARG A 146 -8.69 -21.19 -1.78
N TRP A 147 -8.42 -20.27 -2.71
CA TRP A 147 -7.87 -20.62 -4.01
C TRP A 147 -6.54 -21.38 -3.91
N GLU A 148 -5.73 -21.08 -2.89
CA GLU A 148 -4.51 -21.84 -2.58
C GLU A 148 -4.80 -23.31 -2.22
N GLU A 149 -5.87 -23.58 -1.47
CA GLU A 149 -6.29 -24.94 -1.15
C GLU A 149 -6.79 -25.67 -2.40
N VAL A 150 -7.58 -24.98 -3.24
CA VAL A 150 -8.05 -25.53 -4.51
C VAL A 150 -6.88 -25.88 -5.41
N THR A 151 -5.90 -24.99 -5.58
CA THR A 151 -4.73 -25.26 -6.42
C THR A 151 -3.83 -26.37 -5.86
N ARG A 152 -3.73 -26.50 -4.53
CA ARG A 152 -3.06 -27.63 -3.89
C ARG A 152 -3.75 -28.97 -4.15
N ILE A 153 -5.09 -28.99 -4.13
CA ILE A 153 -5.89 -30.22 -4.28
C ILE A 153 -6.11 -30.59 -5.76
N GLN A 154 -6.51 -29.61 -6.56
CA GLN A 154 -6.92 -29.74 -7.96
C GLN A 154 -5.72 -29.63 -8.92
N GLY A 155 -4.73 -28.80 -8.60
CA GLY A 155 -3.67 -28.38 -9.52
C GLY A 155 -3.90 -26.98 -10.09
N MET A 156 -3.04 -26.55 -11.02
CA MET A 156 -3.22 -25.27 -11.72
C MET A 156 -4.37 -25.38 -12.74
N PRO A 157 -5.21 -24.33 -12.88
CA PRO A 157 -6.25 -24.30 -13.90
C PRO A 157 -5.66 -24.23 -15.31
N SER A 158 -6.43 -24.68 -16.30
CA SER A 158 -6.07 -24.52 -17.71
C SER A 158 -6.09 -23.05 -18.14
N GLN A 159 -6.98 -22.25 -17.54
CA GLN A 159 -7.05 -20.80 -17.75
C GLN A 159 -7.50 -20.10 -16.46
N LEU A 160 -6.91 -18.95 -16.16
CA LEU A 160 -7.33 -18.09 -15.04
C LEU A 160 -7.64 -16.70 -15.59
N ILE A 161 -8.91 -16.28 -15.51
CA ILE A 161 -9.37 -15.00 -16.04
C ILE A 161 -9.63 -14.04 -14.87
N PRO A 162 -8.75 -13.05 -14.63
CA PRO A 162 -8.97 -12.04 -13.62
C PRO A 162 -9.92 -10.94 -14.11
N SER A 163 -10.92 -10.61 -13.30
CA SER A 163 -11.77 -9.43 -13.49
C SER A 163 -11.23 -8.26 -12.67
N LYS A 164 -10.55 -7.33 -13.36
CA LYS A 164 -9.89 -6.15 -12.75
C LYS A 164 -10.85 -5.22 -11.98
N SER A 165 -12.14 -5.22 -12.30
CA SER A 165 -13.12 -4.30 -11.73
C SER A 165 -13.89 -4.86 -10.54
N LEU A 166 -13.93 -6.19 -10.35
CA LEU A 166 -14.78 -6.84 -9.33
C LEU A 166 -14.00 -7.67 -8.31
N CYS A 167 -12.66 -7.72 -8.40
CA CYS A 167 -11.82 -8.62 -7.58
C CYS A 167 -12.33 -10.07 -7.62
N GLN A 168 -12.88 -10.44 -8.77
CA GLN A 168 -13.37 -11.78 -9.08
C GLN A 168 -12.45 -12.39 -10.12
N GLU A 169 -12.18 -13.67 -9.99
CA GLU A 169 -11.38 -14.46 -10.90
C GLU A 169 -12.17 -15.70 -11.26
N VAL A 170 -12.11 -16.12 -12.51
CA VAL A 170 -12.72 -17.38 -12.94
C VAL A 170 -11.62 -18.31 -13.39
N ALA A 171 -11.47 -19.41 -12.67
CA ALA A 171 -10.53 -20.46 -13.00
C ALA A 171 -11.24 -21.56 -13.78
N TYR A 172 -10.73 -21.88 -14.96
CA TYR A 172 -11.25 -22.94 -15.81
C TYR A 172 -10.38 -24.19 -15.69
N TYR A 173 -11.05 -25.33 -15.56
CA TYR A 173 -10.47 -26.66 -15.70
C TYR A 173 -11.24 -27.34 -16.83
N GLU A 174 -10.73 -27.17 -18.05
CA GLU A 174 -11.43 -27.60 -19.27
C GLU A 174 -12.82 -26.93 -19.37
N ASN A 175 -13.93 -27.68 -19.36
CA ASN A 175 -15.29 -27.11 -19.40
C ASN A 175 -15.92 -26.91 -18.01
N SER A 176 -15.19 -27.24 -16.95
CA SER A 176 -15.56 -26.87 -15.58
C SER A 176 -14.97 -25.52 -15.18
N LYS A 177 -15.61 -24.81 -14.26
CA LYS A 177 -15.12 -23.53 -13.74
C LYS A 177 -15.28 -23.40 -12.24
N VAL A 178 -14.40 -22.62 -11.64
CA VAL A 178 -14.45 -22.20 -10.23
C VAL A 178 -14.44 -20.69 -10.22
N GLU A 179 -15.47 -20.09 -9.63
CA GLU A 179 -15.57 -18.66 -9.46
C GLU A 179 -14.99 -18.30 -8.10
N ILE A 180 -14.02 -17.39 -8.13
CA ILE A 180 -13.24 -16.98 -7.00
C ILE A 180 -13.54 -15.51 -6.83
N LYS A 181 -13.93 -15.10 -5.64
CA LYS A 181 -13.92 -13.69 -5.28
C LYS A 181 -12.92 -13.57 -4.17
N ASN A 182 -12.03 -12.60 -4.28
CA ASN A 182 -11.25 -12.25 -3.10
C ASN A 182 -10.37 -13.44 -2.60
N GLY A 183 -9.92 -14.30 -3.52
CA GLY A 183 -9.13 -15.50 -3.21
C GLY A 183 -9.90 -16.67 -2.56
N ILE A 184 -11.24 -16.58 -2.50
CA ILE A 184 -12.12 -17.59 -1.93
C ILE A 184 -13.06 -18.13 -3.02
N VAL A 185 -13.29 -19.45 -3.03
CA VAL A 185 -14.29 -20.07 -3.90
C VAL A 185 -15.68 -19.62 -3.50
N ILE A 186 -16.35 -18.90 -4.38
CA ILE A 186 -17.73 -18.45 -4.19
C ILE A 186 -18.75 -19.30 -4.95
N ASP A 187 -18.34 -19.92 -6.05
CA ASP A 187 -19.18 -20.78 -6.87
C ASP A 187 -18.35 -21.74 -7.72
N TYR A 188 -18.98 -22.77 -8.28
CA TYR A 188 -18.37 -23.66 -9.26
C TYR A 188 -19.40 -24.30 -10.19
N ASP A 189 -18.95 -24.66 -11.40
CA ASP A 189 -19.71 -25.45 -12.37
C ASP A 189 -18.83 -26.65 -12.76
N ASN A 190 -19.26 -27.86 -12.40
CA ASN A 190 -18.50 -29.10 -12.58
C ASN A 190 -19.06 -29.95 -13.74
N ARG A 191 -19.15 -29.38 -14.94
CA ARG A 191 -19.78 -30.02 -16.10
C ARG A 191 -19.14 -31.35 -16.49
N GLU A 192 -17.84 -31.47 -16.26
CA GLU A 192 -17.06 -32.65 -16.65
C GLU A 192 -16.79 -33.60 -15.49
N ASN A 193 -17.30 -33.30 -14.29
CA ASN A 193 -17.00 -34.07 -13.07
C ASN A 193 -15.48 -34.19 -12.78
N ASN A 194 -14.67 -33.25 -13.30
CA ASN A 194 -13.22 -33.22 -13.14
C ASN A 194 -12.78 -32.43 -11.89
N LEU A 195 -13.67 -31.67 -11.26
CA LEU A 195 -13.38 -30.94 -10.02
C LEU A 195 -13.48 -31.86 -8.79
N LYS A 196 -12.45 -31.82 -7.95
CA LYS A 196 -12.37 -32.50 -6.65
C LYS A 196 -13.15 -31.74 -5.58
N VAL A 197 -14.45 -31.54 -5.80
CA VAL A 197 -15.33 -30.87 -4.82
C VAL A 197 -15.89 -31.90 -3.85
N ALA A 198 -15.93 -31.57 -2.56
CA ALA A 198 -16.64 -32.39 -1.58
C ALA A 198 -18.16 -32.25 -1.82
N VAL A 199 -18.77 -33.29 -2.39
CA VAL A 199 -20.24 -33.39 -2.49
C VAL A 199 -20.76 -33.66 -1.08
N ASN A 200 -21.57 -32.74 -0.53
CA ASN A 200 -22.10 -32.85 0.83
C ASN A 200 -22.86 -34.17 1.05
N ASN A 201 -22.14 -35.18 1.54
CA ASN A 201 -22.72 -36.27 2.31
C ASN A 201 -21.76 -36.88 3.36
N SER A 202 -20.67 -36.19 3.71
CA SER A 202 -19.74 -36.67 4.73
C SER A 202 -18.86 -35.56 5.32
N VAL A 203 -19.47 -34.45 5.70
CA VAL A 203 -18.94 -33.68 6.84
C VAL A 203 -20.05 -33.65 7.88
N LYS A 204 -20.04 -34.64 8.78
CA LYS A 204 -20.57 -34.43 10.13
C LYS A 204 -19.71 -33.34 10.75
N THR A 205 -20.03 -32.08 10.44
CA THR A 205 -19.61 -30.97 11.29
C THR A 205 -20.26 -31.25 12.64
N GLY A 206 -19.44 -31.32 13.68
CA GLY A 206 -19.90 -31.49 15.05
C GLY A 206 -20.66 -30.25 15.52
N LEU A 207 -21.87 -30.06 15.02
CA LEU A 207 -22.98 -29.36 15.64
C LEU A 207 -24.24 -30.04 15.11
N VAL A 208 -24.89 -30.83 15.96
CA VAL A 208 -26.27 -31.27 15.75
C VAL A 208 -27.15 -30.03 15.78
N GLY A 209 -27.32 -29.40 14.61
CA GLY A 209 -28.31 -28.37 14.37
C GLY A 209 -29.56 -29.03 13.79
N ASN A 210 -30.59 -29.15 14.62
CA ASN A 210 -31.92 -29.62 14.22
C ASN A 210 -32.41 -28.90 12.94
N SER A 211 -33.03 -29.69 12.05
CA SER A 211 -33.32 -29.43 10.64
C SER A 211 -34.43 -28.40 10.36
N ASN A 212 -34.25 -27.12 10.73
CA ASN A 212 -35.32 -26.12 10.58
C ASN A 212 -34.92 -24.78 9.91
N TYR A 213 -33.73 -24.65 9.33
CA TYR A 213 -33.27 -23.38 8.74
C TYR A 213 -32.33 -23.60 7.54
N TRP A 214 -32.48 -22.78 6.50
CA TRP A 214 -31.61 -22.75 5.33
C TRP A 214 -30.61 -21.59 5.43
N THR A 215 -29.40 -21.79 4.90
CA THR A 215 -28.35 -20.77 4.85
C THR A 215 -28.21 -20.21 3.44
N VAL A 216 -27.65 -19.00 3.32
CA VAL A 216 -27.29 -18.39 2.04
C VAL A 216 -26.35 -19.35 1.29
N GLY A 217 -26.80 -19.89 0.15
CA GLY A 217 -26.10 -20.93 -0.62
C GLY A 217 -26.84 -22.28 -0.73
N SER A 218 -27.94 -22.48 0.01
CA SER A 218 -28.77 -23.69 -0.10
C SER A 218 -29.45 -23.77 -1.48
N LYS A 219 -29.66 -24.99 -2.02
CA LYS A 219 -30.35 -25.14 -3.31
C LYS A 219 -31.79 -24.67 -3.18
N ARG A 220 -32.35 -24.13 -4.27
CA ARG A 220 -33.75 -23.68 -4.33
C ARG A 220 -34.74 -24.77 -3.87
N ALA A 221 -34.47 -26.04 -4.19
CA ALA A 221 -35.30 -27.17 -3.75
C ALA A 221 -35.32 -27.36 -2.23
N ASP A 222 -34.20 -27.11 -1.55
CA ASP A 222 -34.08 -27.27 -0.10
C ASP A 222 -34.80 -26.13 0.62
N VAL A 223 -34.70 -24.89 0.10
CA VAL A 223 -35.48 -23.74 0.58
C VAL A 223 -36.97 -23.99 0.46
N LEU A 224 -37.43 -24.54 -0.68
CA LEU A 224 -38.83 -24.87 -0.93
C LEU A 224 -39.35 -25.99 -0.03
N SER A 225 -38.50 -26.96 0.34
CA SER A 225 -38.87 -28.02 1.28
C SER A 225 -39.08 -27.53 2.72
N ILE A 226 -38.46 -26.39 3.08
CA ILE A 226 -38.51 -25.79 4.42
C ILE A 226 -39.58 -24.70 4.53
N GLN A 227 -39.76 -23.86 3.51
CA GLN A 227 -40.74 -22.76 3.54
C GLN A 227 -42.10 -23.10 2.88
N GLY A 228 -42.17 -24.19 2.12
CA GLY A 228 -43.31 -24.45 1.24
C GLY A 228 -43.30 -23.54 0.00
N THR A 229 -44.09 -23.91 -1.01
CA THR A 229 -44.38 -23.03 -2.16
C THR A 229 -45.41 -21.97 -1.76
N PRO A 230 -45.38 -20.76 -2.35
CA PRO A 230 -46.45 -19.77 -2.17
C PRO A 230 -47.84 -20.33 -2.49
#